data_AF-B7TIS8-F1
#
_entry.id   AF-B7TIS8-F1
#
_cell.length_a   1.000
_cell.length_b   1.000
_cell.length_c   1.000
_cell.angle_alpha   90.00
_cell.angle_beta   90.00
_cell.angle_gamma   90.00
#
_symmetry.space_group_name_H-M   'P 1'
#
loop_
_entity.id
_entity.type
_entity.pdbx_description
1 polymer ?
#
loop_
_entity_poly.entity_id
_entity_poly.type
_entity_poly.pdbx_seq_one_letter_code
_entity_poly.pdbx_strand_id
1 'polypeptide(L)'
;EWHGTGTKVGDPLEAAAIHRVFGDGRTKRSPLYIGSVKSNVGHLENASGIISIIKAALMLEKGFILPNMNFQKANEAIPLDEWNMKVPINLRPWPKDKRYISVNNFGFGGSNAHAVLEKMPPSLSSLPAIPQEQPKLFIVCASDEAAAKRMMSQLNVYLEQHPEIFEKRIFNDIAYTMSERRSHLPWRVAVTSSSCDQPCMSLNNPANAPRRSAAQNPKIGFIFTGQGAQW
;
A
#
# COMPACT_ATOMS: atom_id res chain seq x y z
N GLU A 1 -8.69 15.85 -2.51
CA GLU A 1 -8.51 15.78 -1.06
C GLU A 1 -8.29 17.19 -0.53
N TRP A 2 -9.30 17.76 0.12
CA TRP A 2 -9.28 19.11 0.65
C TRP A 2 -8.50 19.19 1.95
N HIS A 3 -8.11 20.41 2.34
CA HIS A 3 -7.76 20.69 3.72
C HIS A 3 -8.99 20.47 4.61
N GLY A 4 -10.15 21.01 4.25
CA GLY A 4 -11.48 20.60 4.71
C GLY A 4 -11.57 20.34 6.21
N THR A 5 -11.39 21.40 7.00
CA THR A 5 -11.40 21.35 8.47
C THR A 5 -12.80 21.44 9.07
N GLY A 6 -13.84 21.67 8.25
CA GLY A 6 -15.21 21.80 8.74
C GLY A 6 -15.50 23.17 9.34
N THR A 7 -14.66 24.17 9.05
CA THR A 7 -14.84 25.52 9.62
C THR A 7 -15.81 26.33 8.78
N LYS A 8 -16.69 27.09 9.43
CA LYS A 8 -17.71 27.92 8.76
C LYS A 8 -17.13 28.90 7.74
N VAL A 9 -15.91 29.40 8.01
CA VAL A 9 -15.22 30.39 7.16
C VAL A 9 -14.23 29.73 6.20
N GLY A 10 -13.48 28.72 6.65
CA GLY A 10 -12.42 28.11 5.85
C GLY A 10 -12.96 27.27 4.69
N ASP A 11 -14.01 26.47 4.93
CA ASP A 11 -14.53 25.58 3.90
C ASP A 11 -15.06 26.35 2.66
N PRO A 12 -15.84 27.45 2.79
CA PRO A 12 -16.23 28.25 1.63
C PRO A 12 -15.06 28.91 0.90
N LEU A 13 -14.04 29.38 1.61
CA LEU A 13 -12.85 29.98 1.00
C LEU A 13 -12.04 28.95 0.20
N GLU A 14 -11.83 27.76 0.76
CA GLU A 14 -11.17 26.66 0.06
C GLU A 14 -11.99 26.22 -1.18
N ALA A 15 -13.30 26.07 -1.02
CA ALA A 15 -14.20 25.71 -2.12
C ALA A 15 -14.12 26.70 -3.29
N ALA A 16 -14.19 28.00 -2.98
CA ALA A 16 -14.13 29.06 -3.98
C ALA A 16 -12.77 29.08 -4.70
N ALA A 17 -11.66 28.91 -3.97
CA ALA A 17 -10.33 28.83 -4.56
C ALA A 17 -10.20 27.65 -5.53
N ILE A 18 -10.75 26.48 -5.16
CA ILE A 18 -10.75 25.28 -5.99
C ILE A 18 -11.63 25.47 -7.23
N HIS A 19 -12.82 26.06 -7.09
CA HIS A 19 -13.69 26.34 -8.22
C HIS A 19 -13.03 27.29 -9.22
N ARG A 20 -12.33 28.34 -8.76
CA ARG A 20 -11.62 29.27 -9.65
C ARG A 20 -10.54 28.61 -10.50
N VAL A 21 -9.89 27.56 -9.99
CA VAL A 21 -8.79 26.88 -10.69
C VAL A 21 -9.29 25.70 -11.53
N PHE A 22 -10.26 24.94 -11.02
CA PHE A 22 -10.68 23.65 -11.59
C PHE A 22 -12.12 23.64 -12.09
N GLY A 23 -12.83 24.77 -12.05
CA GLY A 23 -14.23 24.91 -12.45
C GLY A 23 -14.45 24.90 -13.95
N ASP A 24 -13.48 25.41 -14.73
CA ASP A 24 -13.58 25.45 -16.18
C ASP A 24 -13.72 24.04 -16.78
N GLY A 25 -14.69 23.88 -17.68
CA GLY A 25 -14.99 22.60 -18.33
C GLY A 25 -15.70 21.56 -17.43
N ARG A 26 -16.05 21.89 -16.18
CA ARG A 26 -16.84 21.00 -15.32
C ARG A 26 -18.31 21.01 -15.71
N THR A 27 -18.93 19.85 -15.66
CA THR A 27 -20.35 19.66 -15.98
C THR A 27 -20.99 18.72 -14.97
N LYS A 28 -22.33 18.67 -14.92
CA LYS A 28 -23.06 17.72 -14.06
C LYS A 28 -22.68 16.26 -14.31
N ARG A 29 -22.22 15.93 -15.53
CA ARG A 29 -21.76 14.59 -15.95
C ARG A 29 -20.29 14.32 -15.60
N SER A 30 -19.46 15.36 -15.54
CA SER A 30 -18.05 15.28 -15.13
C SER A 30 -17.75 16.28 -14.01
N PRO A 31 -18.36 16.11 -12.82
CA PRO A 31 -18.16 17.01 -11.70
C PRO A 31 -16.75 16.87 -11.12
N LEU A 32 -16.32 17.86 -10.35
CA LEU A 32 -15.15 17.73 -9.50
C LEU A 32 -15.55 17.06 -8.17
N TYR A 33 -14.97 15.89 -7.89
CA TYR A 33 -15.19 15.22 -6.61
C TYR A 33 -14.29 15.81 -5.53
N ILE A 34 -14.88 16.09 -4.38
CA ILE A 34 -14.24 16.75 -3.24
C ILE A 34 -14.49 15.98 -1.95
N GLY A 35 -13.56 16.04 -1.01
CA GLY A 35 -13.67 15.34 0.27
C GLY A 35 -12.41 15.51 1.12
N SER A 36 -12.52 15.16 2.40
CA SER A 36 -11.47 15.31 3.41
C SER A 36 -11.45 14.09 4.34
N VAL A 37 -10.27 13.51 4.54
CA VAL A 37 -9.99 12.41 5.47
C VAL A 37 -10.25 12.81 6.91
N LYS A 38 -10.27 14.12 7.20
CA LYS A 38 -10.59 14.64 8.54
C LYS A 38 -12.00 14.27 8.99
N SER A 39 -12.92 14.00 8.06
CA SER A 39 -14.24 13.46 8.39
C SER A 39 -14.18 12.05 9.01
N ASN A 40 -13.12 11.29 8.75
CA ASN A 40 -12.91 9.93 9.26
C ASN A 40 -12.07 9.91 10.54
N VAL A 41 -10.96 10.66 10.56
CA VAL A 41 -9.92 10.54 11.62
C VAL A 41 -9.66 11.85 12.38
N GLY A 42 -10.46 12.89 12.13
CA GLY A 42 -10.26 14.20 12.72
C GLY A 42 -9.07 14.96 12.11
N HIS A 43 -8.78 16.13 12.69
CA HIS A 43 -7.64 16.95 12.28
C HIS A 43 -6.39 16.55 13.05
N LEU A 44 -5.47 15.83 12.39
CA LEU A 44 -4.22 15.35 12.99
C LEU A 44 -3.08 16.39 12.95
N GLU A 45 -3.44 17.68 12.94
CA GLU A 45 -2.50 18.82 12.91
C GLU A 45 -1.36 18.60 11.91
N ASN A 46 -0.12 18.46 12.40
CA ASN A 46 1.11 18.27 11.62
C ASN A 46 1.09 17.01 10.73
N ALA A 47 0.36 15.96 11.12
CA ALA A 47 0.23 14.73 10.34
C ALA A 47 -0.91 14.79 9.29
N SER A 48 -1.72 15.85 9.27
CA SER A 48 -2.90 15.92 8.38
C SER A 48 -2.53 15.81 6.89
N GLY A 49 -1.41 16.41 6.49
CA GLY A 49 -0.95 16.36 5.10
C GLY A 49 -0.60 14.94 4.65
N ILE A 50 0.20 14.21 5.44
CA ILE A 50 0.62 12.85 5.07
C ILE A 50 -0.55 11.87 5.05
N ILE A 51 -1.52 12.00 5.96
CA ILE A 51 -2.73 11.15 5.96
C ILE A 51 -3.58 11.41 4.72
N SER A 52 -3.67 12.67 4.28
CA SER A 52 -4.36 13.05 3.05
C SER A 52 -3.67 12.44 1.81
N ILE A 53 -2.33 12.42 1.78
CA ILE A 53 -1.53 11.76 0.74
C ILE A 53 -1.77 10.23 0.75
N ILE A 54 -1.76 9.59 1.92
CA ILE A 54 -2.02 8.14 2.04
C ILE A 54 -3.40 7.79 1.50
N LYS A 55 -4.44 8.52 1.90
CA LYS A 55 -5.80 8.32 1.37
C LYS A 55 -5.83 8.49 -0.15
N ALA A 56 -5.21 9.56 -0.67
CA ALA A 56 -5.16 9.83 -2.10
C ALA A 56 -4.43 8.74 -2.89
N ALA A 57 -3.29 8.26 -2.39
CA ALA A 57 -2.53 7.16 -3.00
C ALA A 57 -3.36 5.87 -3.04
N LEU A 58 -4.02 5.50 -1.93
CA LEU A 58 -4.89 4.33 -1.87
C LEU A 58 -6.10 4.44 -2.81
N MET A 59 -6.70 5.63 -2.94
CA MET A 59 -7.79 5.87 -3.89
C MET A 59 -7.36 5.65 -5.34
N LEU A 60 -6.15 6.12 -5.71
CA LEU A 60 -5.59 5.93 -7.05
C LEU A 60 -5.21 4.46 -7.30
N GLU A 61 -4.55 3.83 -6.33
CA GLU A 61 -4.08 2.43 -6.39
C GLU A 61 -5.27 1.47 -6.50
N LYS A 62 -6.24 1.57 -5.58
CA LYS A 62 -7.42 0.70 -5.56
C LYS A 62 -8.45 1.08 -6.61
N GLY A 63 -8.36 2.30 -7.18
CA GLY A 63 -9.25 2.75 -8.24
C GLY A 63 -10.66 3.08 -7.74
N PHE A 64 -10.79 3.68 -6.56
CA PHE A 64 -12.07 4.13 -6.00
C PHE A 64 -11.96 5.54 -5.40
N ILE A 65 -13.06 6.29 -5.49
CA ILE A 65 -13.29 7.52 -4.73
C ILE A 65 -14.05 7.15 -3.46
N LEU A 66 -13.40 7.36 -2.31
CA LEU A 66 -13.98 7.07 -0.99
C LEU A 66 -15.05 8.12 -0.59
N PRO A 67 -16.08 7.71 0.17
CA PRO A 67 -17.07 8.63 0.69
C PRO A 67 -16.50 9.57 1.76
N ASN A 68 -17.09 10.75 1.90
CA ASN A 68 -16.85 11.68 2.99
C ASN A 68 -17.83 11.37 4.13
N MET A 69 -17.32 11.06 5.31
CA MET A 69 -18.16 10.65 6.43
C MET A 69 -18.97 11.81 6.98
N ASN A 70 -20.12 11.50 7.60
CA ASN A 70 -21.00 12.45 8.28
C ASN A 70 -21.53 13.61 7.40
N PHE A 71 -21.42 13.50 6.07
CA PHE A 71 -21.93 14.50 5.15
C PHE A 71 -23.42 14.26 4.86
N GLN A 72 -24.28 15.17 5.31
CA GLN A 72 -25.74 15.10 5.09
C GLN A 72 -26.25 16.24 4.21
N LYS A 73 -25.90 17.48 4.56
CA LYS A 73 -26.30 18.68 3.85
C LYS A 73 -25.07 19.53 3.56
N ALA A 74 -24.98 20.04 2.35
CA ALA A 74 -23.93 20.98 1.96
C ALA A 74 -24.05 22.29 2.76
N ASN A 75 -22.91 22.92 3.04
CA ASN A 75 -22.90 24.29 3.54
C ASN A 75 -23.49 25.23 2.46
N GLU A 76 -24.51 26.00 2.82
CA GLU A 76 -25.24 26.90 1.90
C GLU A 76 -24.35 28.00 1.31
N ALA A 77 -23.24 28.34 1.99
CA ALA A 77 -22.23 29.25 1.46
C ALA A 77 -21.38 28.66 0.32
N ILE A 78 -21.58 27.38 -0.02
CA ILE A 78 -20.84 26.67 -1.06
C ILE A 78 -21.86 26.19 -2.12
N PRO A 79 -21.98 26.87 -3.28
CA PRO A 79 -22.94 26.52 -4.32
C PRO A 79 -22.43 25.33 -5.14
N LEU A 80 -22.34 24.15 -4.51
CA LEU A 80 -21.78 22.91 -5.07
C LEU A 80 -22.44 22.52 -6.40
N ASP A 81 -23.77 22.66 -6.48
CA ASP A 81 -24.53 22.29 -7.67
C ASP A 81 -24.24 23.22 -8.86
N GLU A 82 -24.08 24.52 -8.61
CA GLU A 82 -23.72 25.52 -9.63
C GLU A 82 -22.26 25.33 -10.09
N TRP A 83 -21.37 25.04 -9.15
CA TRP A 83 -19.94 24.84 -9.41
C TRP A 83 -19.58 23.45 -9.95
N ASN A 84 -20.59 22.58 -10.16
CA ASN A 84 -20.40 21.19 -10.58
C ASN A 84 -19.40 20.43 -9.70
N MET A 85 -19.48 20.64 -8.38
CA MET A 85 -18.66 19.99 -7.37
C MET A 85 -19.52 19.02 -6.57
N LYS A 86 -18.98 17.83 -6.24
CA LYS A 86 -19.73 16.81 -5.50
C LYS A 86 -18.94 16.21 -4.36
N VAL A 87 -19.56 16.12 -3.20
CA VAL A 87 -19.06 15.35 -2.06
C VAL A 87 -19.59 13.91 -2.20
N PRO A 88 -18.72 12.90 -2.36
CA PRO A 88 -19.15 11.51 -2.45
C PRO A 88 -19.67 11.04 -1.09
N ILE A 89 -20.87 10.46 -1.04
CA ILE A 89 -21.44 9.83 0.17
C ILE A 89 -21.44 8.29 0.11
N ASN A 90 -21.13 7.74 -1.07
CA ASN A 90 -20.97 6.31 -1.31
C ASN A 90 -19.64 6.06 -2.03
N LEU A 91 -19.11 4.85 -1.91
CA LEU A 91 -17.94 4.41 -2.68
C LEU A 91 -18.23 4.53 -4.18
N ARG A 92 -17.30 5.12 -4.95
CA ARG A 92 -17.45 5.25 -6.41
C ARG A 92 -16.23 4.70 -7.14
N PRO A 93 -16.40 4.01 -8.27
CA PRO A 93 -15.27 3.67 -9.13
C PRO A 93 -14.52 4.93 -9.58
N TRP A 94 -13.20 4.83 -9.66
CA TRP A 94 -12.36 5.89 -10.20
C TRP A 94 -12.64 6.08 -11.70
N PRO A 95 -12.89 7.32 -12.18
CA PRO A 95 -13.16 7.57 -13.60
C PRO A 95 -11.99 7.14 -14.50
N LYS A 96 -12.27 6.40 -15.58
CA LYS A 96 -11.24 5.80 -16.46
C LYS A 96 -10.33 6.84 -17.12
N ASP A 97 -10.88 8.00 -17.46
CA ASP A 97 -10.20 9.10 -18.16
C ASP A 97 -9.46 10.06 -17.22
N LYS A 98 -9.56 9.86 -15.89
CA LYS A 98 -8.93 10.71 -14.90
C LYS A 98 -7.74 10.00 -14.29
N ARG A 99 -6.62 10.71 -14.17
CA ARG A 99 -5.39 10.18 -13.59
C ARG A 99 -4.94 10.94 -12.35
N TYR A 100 -5.48 12.13 -12.10
CA TYR A 100 -4.94 13.02 -11.09
C TYR A 100 -5.87 13.17 -9.89
N ILE A 101 -5.27 13.29 -8.71
CA ILE A 101 -5.91 13.77 -7.48
C ILE A 101 -5.05 14.87 -6.88
N SER A 102 -5.69 15.95 -6.47
CA SER A 102 -5.04 17.04 -5.75
C SER A 102 -5.24 16.90 -4.24
N VAL A 103 -4.23 17.24 -3.47
CA VAL A 103 -4.20 17.27 -2.00
C VAL A 103 -3.85 18.67 -1.53
N ASN A 104 -4.75 19.28 -0.74
CA ASN A 104 -4.54 20.58 -0.11
C ASN A 104 -4.21 20.43 1.38
N ASN A 105 -3.30 21.25 1.89
CA ASN A 105 -3.10 21.41 3.32
C ASN A 105 -2.72 22.86 3.65
N PHE A 106 -3.53 23.53 4.46
CA PHE A 106 -3.35 24.94 4.82
C PHE A 106 -3.02 25.06 6.31
N GLY A 107 -1.81 25.54 6.62
CA GLY A 107 -1.38 25.74 8.00
C GLY A 107 -2.02 26.98 8.60
N PHE A 108 -2.38 26.91 9.89
CA PHE A 108 -2.95 28.05 10.62
C PHE A 108 -2.06 29.31 10.56
N GLY A 109 -0.73 29.15 10.54
CA GLY A 109 0.23 30.24 10.37
C GLY A 109 0.32 30.83 8.96
N GLY A 110 -0.56 30.44 8.03
CA GLY A 110 -0.63 30.98 6.66
C GLY A 110 0.26 30.26 5.64
N SER A 111 1.04 29.26 6.05
CA SER A 111 1.83 28.43 5.14
C SER A 111 0.95 27.39 4.45
N ASN A 112 0.89 27.43 3.12
CA ASN A 112 0.01 26.59 2.32
C ASN A 112 0.81 25.59 1.49
N ALA A 113 0.31 24.36 1.38
CA ALA A 113 0.89 23.31 0.55
C ALA A 113 -0.19 22.68 -0.35
N HIS A 114 0.20 22.38 -1.58
CA HIS A 114 -0.61 21.66 -2.57
C HIS A 114 0.23 20.59 -3.26
N ALA A 115 -0.29 19.39 -3.39
CA ALA A 115 0.34 18.31 -4.13
C ALA A 115 -0.64 17.70 -5.13
N VAL A 116 -0.14 17.30 -6.30
CA VAL A 116 -0.89 16.56 -7.31
C VAL A 116 -0.27 15.19 -7.44
N LEU A 117 -1.07 14.14 -7.24
CA LEU A 117 -0.66 12.76 -7.42
C LEU A 117 -1.26 12.23 -8.73
N GLU A 118 -0.45 11.48 -9.47
CA GLU A 118 -0.87 10.78 -10.68
C GLU A 118 -1.04 9.29 -10.43
N LYS A 119 -2.09 8.71 -11.02
CA LYS A 119 -2.35 7.27 -11.03
C LYS A 119 -1.22 6.58 -11.78
N MET A 120 -0.60 5.58 -11.14
CA MET A 120 0.39 4.74 -11.81
C MET A 120 -0.23 4.07 -13.05
N PRO A 121 0.44 4.08 -14.21
CA PRO A 121 -0.03 3.33 -15.36
C PRO A 121 -0.05 1.83 -15.02
N PRO A 122 -1.00 1.05 -15.58
CA PRO A 122 -1.03 -0.40 -15.37
C PRO A 122 0.20 -1.03 -16.01
N SER A 123 1.28 -1.25 -15.25
CA SER A 123 2.59 -1.66 -15.81
C SER A 123 2.97 -3.13 -15.55
N LEU A 124 2.13 -3.94 -14.90
CA LEU A 124 2.51 -5.31 -14.53
C LEU A 124 2.23 -6.36 -15.62
N SER A 125 1.50 -6.04 -16.69
CA SER A 125 1.10 -7.01 -17.71
C SER A 125 2.17 -7.36 -18.75
N SER A 126 3.36 -6.75 -18.70
CA SER A 126 4.42 -6.92 -19.73
C SER A 126 5.71 -7.56 -19.22
N LEU A 127 5.73 -8.05 -17.97
CA LEU A 127 6.93 -8.67 -17.44
C LEU A 127 7.16 -10.04 -18.10
N PRO A 128 8.41 -10.38 -18.47
CA PRO A 128 8.71 -11.65 -19.12
C PRO A 128 8.35 -12.82 -18.19
N ALA A 129 7.90 -13.93 -18.80
CA ALA A 129 7.63 -15.16 -18.10
C ALA A 129 8.89 -15.66 -17.38
N ILE A 130 8.73 -16.18 -16.17
CA ILE A 130 9.86 -16.68 -15.38
C ILE A 130 10.22 -18.09 -15.89
N PRO A 131 11.49 -18.36 -16.24
CA PRO A 131 11.94 -19.70 -16.62
C PRO A 131 11.83 -20.69 -15.45
N GLN A 132 11.49 -21.95 -15.77
CA GLN A 132 11.46 -23.20 -14.96
C GLN A 132 11.17 -23.16 -13.43
N GLU A 133 10.41 -24.16 -12.98
CA GLU A 133 10.10 -24.41 -11.57
C GLU A 133 11.34 -24.86 -10.79
N GLN A 134 12.08 -23.91 -10.24
CA GLN A 134 13.12 -24.18 -9.26
C GLN A 134 12.60 -23.92 -7.85
N PRO A 135 12.96 -24.76 -6.86
CA PRO A 135 12.66 -24.48 -5.46
C PRO A 135 13.12 -23.09 -5.06
N LYS A 136 12.25 -22.34 -4.38
CA LYS A 136 12.53 -21.00 -3.87
C LYS A 136 12.80 -21.03 -2.38
N LEU A 137 13.73 -20.19 -1.95
CA LEU A 137 14.09 -20.01 -0.56
C LEU A 137 13.29 -18.86 0.04
N PHE A 138 12.52 -19.14 1.09
CA PHE A 138 11.81 -18.15 1.89
C PHE A 138 12.57 -17.95 3.19
N ILE A 139 12.97 -16.70 3.46
CA ILE A 139 13.76 -16.34 4.62
C ILE A 139 12.96 -15.37 5.49
N VAL A 140 12.75 -15.72 6.76
CA VAL A 140 12.24 -14.79 7.76
C VAL A 140 13.37 -14.47 8.73
N CYS A 141 13.58 -13.18 8.97
CA CYS A 141 14.58 -12.69 9.91
C CYS A 141 13.94 -11.73 10.92
N ALA A 142 14.34 -11.83 12.19
CA ALA A 142 13.90 -10.93 13.24
C ALA A 142 14.99 -10.69 14.31
N SER A 143 14.78 -9.69 15.16
CA SER A 143 15.71 -9.34 16.25
C SER A 143 15.66 -10.32 17.42
N ASP A 144 14.53 -11.01 17.61
CA ASP A 144 14.31 -11.99 18.65
C ASP A 144 13.44 -13.17 18.16
N GLU A 145 13.42 -14.27 18.91
CA GLU A 145 12.69 -15.49 18.56
C GLU A 145 11.18 -15.27 18.46
N ALA A 146 10.61 -14.48 19.37
CA ALA A 146 9.17 -14.23 19.41
C ALA A 146 8.73 -13.40 18.21
N ALA A 147 9.54 -12.41 17.79
CA ALA A 147 9.34 -11.62 16.59
C ALA A 147 9.43 -12.47 15.32
N ALA A 148 10.38 -13.41 15.26
CA ALA A 148 10.45 -14.36 14.14
C ALA A 148 9.18 -15.21 14.06
N LYS A 149 8.71 -15.78 15.19
CA LYS A 149 7.45 -16.54 15.23
C LYS A 149 6.24 -15.71 14.82
N ARG A 150 6.13 -14.45 15.28
CA ARG A 150 5.05 -13.53 14.85
C ARG A 150 5.10 -13.25 13.36
N MET A 151 6.29 -13.02 12.79
CA MET A 151 6.45 -12.76 11.36
C MET A 151 6.10 -13.98 10.51
N MET A 152 6.46 -15.19 10.96
CA MET A 152 6.02 -16.44 10.31
C MET A 152 4.50 -16.59 10.33
N SER A 153 3.85 -16.33 11.48
CA SER A 153 2.39 -16.38 11.59
C SER A 153 1.70 -15.35 10.69
N GLN A 154 2.19 -14.10 10.67
CA GLN A 154 1.67 -13.05 9.80
C GLN A 154 1.85 -13.37 8.32
N LEU A 155 2.99 -13.97 7.95
CA LEU A 155 3.22 -14.42 6.59
C LEU A 155 2.21 -15.50 6.21
N ASN A 156 1.95 -16.50 7.06
CA ASN A 156 0.95 -17.52 6.77
C ASN A 156 -0.45 -16.92 6.57
N VAL A 157 -0.87 -16.00 7.44
CA VAL A 157 -2.15 -15.28 7.28
C VAL A 157 -2.17 -14.50 5.96
N TYR A 158 -1.07 -13.84 5.60
CA TYR A 158 -0.96 -13.12 4.33
C TYR A 158 -1.06 -14.07 3.13
N LEU A 159 -0.35 -15.21 3.16
CA LEU A 159 -0.38 -16.21 2.08
C LEU A 159 -1.79 -16.79 1.90
N GLU A 160 -2.53 -17.02 3.00
CA GLU A 160 -3.92 -17.51 2.96
C GLU A 160 -4.93 -16.47 2.45
N GLN A 161 -4.72 -15.19 2.75
CA GLN A 161 -5.62 -14.09 2.35
C GLN A 161 -5.45 -13.64 0.90
N HIS A 162 -4.37 -14.08 0.24
CA HIS A 162 -4.00 -13.65 -1.12
C HIS A 162 -3.87 -14.85 -2.07
N PRO A 163 -4.98 -15.45 -2.55
CA PRO A 163 -4.95 -16.60 -3.46
C PRO A 163 -4.25 -16.31 -4.79
N GLU A 164 -4.11 -15.04 -5.19
CA GLU A 164 -3.27 -14.65 -6.32
C GLU A 164 -1.83 -15.17 -6.18
N ILE A 165 -1.38 -15.53 -4.97
CA ILE A 165 -0.09 -16.15 -4.69
C ILE A 165 0.12 -17.48 -5.41
N PHE A 166 -0.96 -18.17 -5.80
CA PHE A 166 -0.88 -19.34 -6.67
C PHE A 166 -0.40 -19.00 -8.09
N GLU A 167 -0.36 -17.72 -8.47
CA GLU A 167 0.34 -17.27 -9.66
C GLU A 167 1.86 -17.40 -9.45
N LYS A 168 2.52 -18.09 -10.37
CA LYS A 168 3.98 -18.35 -10.31
C LYS A 168 4.83 -17.09 -10.13
N ARG A 169 4.35 -15.95 -10.62
CA ARG A 169 5.09 -14.68 -10.58
C ARG A 169 5.22 -14.15 -9.16
N ILE A 170 4.09 -13.99 -8.46
CA ILE A 170 4.05 -13.42 -7.12
C ILE A 170 4.73 -14.34 -6.10
N PHE A 171 4.69 -15.66 -6.27
CA PHE A 171 5.48 -16.60 -5.46
C PHE A 171 6.97 -16.28 -5.50
N ASN A 172 7.50 -16.03 -6.70
CA ASN A 172 8.90 -15.65 -6.90
C ASN A 172 9.19 -14.25 -6.35
N ASP A 173 8.28 -13.31 -6.53
CA ASP A 173 8.43 -11.93 -6.04
C ASP A 173 8.41 -11.88 -4.51
N ILE A 174 7.64 -12.74 -3.83
CA ILE A 174 7.64 -12.88 -2.37
C ILE A 174 8.99 -13.45 -1.90
N ALA A 175 9.45 -14.56 -2.48
CA ALA A 175 10.74 -15.15 -2.12
C ALA A 175 11.90 -14.15 -2.28
N TYR A 176 11.91 -13.42 -3.41
CA TYR A 176 12.86 -12.35 -3.66
C TYR A 176 12.74 -11.21 -2.65
N THR A 177 11.53 -10.72 -2.39
CA THR A 177 11.30 -9.61 -1.44
C THR A 177 11.75 -9.98 -0.03
N MET A 178 11.48 -11.21 0.40
CA MET A 178 11.89 -11.69 1.72
C MET A 178 13.41 -11.87 1.84
N SER A 179 14.07 -12.30 0.77
CA SER A 179 15.51 -12.54 0.76
C SER A 179 16.32 -11.25 0.57
N GLU A 180 15.92 -10.39 -0.37
CA GLU A 180 16.74 -9.27 -0.85
C GLU A 180 16.23 -7.89 -0.38
N ARG A 181 14.97 -7.80 0.07
CA ARG A 181 14.31 -6.53 0.42
C ARG A 181 13.93 -6.45 1.90
N ARG A 182 14.54 -7.28 2.74
CA ARG A 182 14.39 -7.30 4.21
C ARG A 182 15.75 -7.37 4.88
N SER A 183 15.84 -6.85 6.10
CA SER A 183 17.07 -6.88 6.88
C SER A 183 17.38 -8.29 7.40
N HIS A 184 18.62 -8.73 7.25
CA HIS A 184 19.09 -10.02 7.77
C HIS A 184 19.48 -9.94 9.25
N LEU A 185 18.48 -10.08 10.12
CA LEU A 185 18.63 -10.03 11.58
C LEU A 185 19.06 -11.38 12.19
N PRO A 186 19.45 -11.43 13.48
CA PRO A 186 20.06 -12.62 14.08
C PRO A 186 19.15 -13.83 14.18
N TRP A 187 17.84 -13.69 14.39
CA TRP A 187 16.94 -14.85 14.44
C TRP A 187 16.40 -15.14 13.06
N ARG A 188 16.73 -16.31 12.52
CA ARG A 188 16.47 -16.67 11.12
C ARG A 188 15.75 -18.00 11.04
N VAL A 189 14.85 -18.11 10.07
CA VAL A 189 14.31 -19.37 9.56
C VAL A 189 14.39 -19.31 8.04
N ALA A 190 14.74 -20.43 7.44
CA ALA A 190 14.84 -20.58 6.00
C ALA A 190 14.12 -21.87 5.59
N VAL A 191 13.24 -21.77 4.61
CA VAL A 191 12.46 -22.90 4.10
C VAL A 191 12.48 -22.87 2.58
N THR A 192 12.70 -24.03 1.98
CA THR A 192 12.66 -24.22 0.54
C THR A 192 11.29 -24.73 0.13
N SER A 193 10.69 -24.15 -0.90
CA SER A 193 9.40 -24.59 -1.42
C SER A 193 9.41 -24.61 -2.95
N SER A 194 8.83 -25.66 -3.54
CA SER A 194 8.74 -25.83 -5.00
C SER A 194 7.38 -25.41 -5.55
N SER A 195 6.36 -25.32 -4.69
CA SER A 195 5.00 -24.88 -5.02
C SER A 195 4.48 -23.86 -4.02
N CYS A 196 3.38 -23.20 -4.35
CA CYS A 196 2.75 -22.17 -3.52
C CYS A 196 1.99 -22.74 -2.32
N ASP A 197 1.65 -24.03 -2.31
CA ASP A 197 0.88 -24.68 -1.22
C ASP A 197 1.76 -25.10 -0.04
N GLN A 198 3.05 -25.31 -0.32
CA GLN A 198 4.03 -25.85 0.62
C GLN A 198 4.67 -24.84 1.60
N PRO A 199 4.77 -23.51 1.35
CA PRO A 199 5.44 -22.58 2.26
C PRO A 199 4.75 -22.47 3.61
N CYS A 200 3.41 -22.39 3.64
CA CYS A 200 2.65 -22.31 4.90
C CYS A 200 2.87 -23.55 5.77
N MET A 201 2.82 -24.73 5.16
CA MET A 201 3.05 -26.00 5.85
C MET A 201 4.49 -26.10 6.35
N SER A 202 5.45 -25.66 5.54
CA SER A 202 6.87 -25.70 5.87
C SER A 202 7.22 -24.71 6.99
N LEU A 203 6.67 -23.49 6.96
CA LEU A 203 6.87 -22.50 8.02
C LEU A 203 6.26 -22.94 9.35
N ASN A 204 5.13 -23.63 9.33
CA ASN A 204 4.49 -24.14 10.55
C ASN A 204 5.10 -25.43 11.09
N ASN A 205 6.00 -26.08 10.35
CA ASN A 205 6.65 -27.30 10.82
C ASN A 205 7.53 -26.97 12.05
N PRO A 206 7.32 -27.63 13.21
CA PRO A 206 8.14 -27.41 14.41
C PRO A 206 9.64 -27.63 14.18
N ALA A 207 10.02 -28.44 13.19
CA ALA A 207 11.42 -28.63 12.79
C ALA A 207 12.07 -27.33 12.26
N ASN A 208 11.27 -26.40 11.74
CA ASN A 208 11.68 -25.12 11.17
C ASN A 208 11.54 -23.96 12.18
N ALA A 209 11.77 -24.22 13.46
CA ALA A 209 11.80 -23.18 14.48
C ALA A 209 12.91 -22.15 14.20
N PRO A 210 12.68 -20.84 14.47
CA PRO A 210 13.70 -19.81 14.31
C PRO A 210 14.96 -20.15 15.11
N ARG A 211 16.12 -20.00 14.48
CA ARG A 211 17.41 -20.18 15.13
C ARG A 211 18.21 -18.89 15.10
N ARG A 212 18.93 -18.64 16.18
CA ARG A 212 19.86 -17.52 16.23
C ARG A 212 21.09 -17.83 15.39
N SER A 213 21.43 -16.95 14.44
CA SER A 213 22.65 -17.01 13.66
C SER A 213 23.86 -16.83 14.58
N ALA A 214 24.96 -17.48 14.21
CA ALA A 214 26.24 -17.26 14.88
C ALA A 214 26.64 -15.78 14.82
N ALA A 215 27.36 -15.32 15.84
CA ALA A 215 27.87 -13.94 15.90
C ALA A 215 28.97 -13.67 14.87
N GLN A 216 29.62 -14.72 14.36
CA GLN A 216 30.67 -14.65 13.35
C GLN A 216 30.33 -15.59 12.20
N ASN A 217 30.74 -15.20 10.99
CA ASN A 217 30.62 -16.07 9.82
C ASN A 217 31.54 -17.28 10.00
N PRO A 218 31.04 -18.51 9.80
CA PRO A 218 31.86 -19.71 9.92
C PRO A 218 32.90 -19.75 8.79
N LYS A 219 34.07 -20.35 9.06
CA LYS A 219 35.02 -20.71 8.02
C LYS A 219 34.44 -21.89 7.23
N ILE A 220 34.35 -21.75 5.91
CA ILE A 220 33.78 -22.77 5.02
C ILE A 220 34.93 -23.53 4.36
N GLY A 221 34.89 -24.87 4.41
CA GLY A 221 35.78 -25.75 3.67
C GLY A 221 34.98 -26.68 2.77
N PHE A 222 35.42 -26.83 1.52
CA PHE A 222 34.81 -27.78 0.58
C PHE A 222 35.65 -29.04 0.50
N ILE A 223 34.99 -30.20 0.70
CA ILE A 223 35.61 -31.52 0.61
C ILE A 223 35.11 -32.17 -0.67
N PHE A 224 36.04 -32.51 -1.56
CA PHE A 224 35.75 -33.20 -2.81
C PHE A 224 35.96 -34.69 -2.59
N THR A 225 34.91 -35.48 -2.76
CA THR A 225 34.97 -36.93 -2.60
C THR A 225 35.81 -37.57 -3.71
N GLY A 226 36.50 -38.66 -3.37
CA GLY A 226 37.20 -39.50 -4.35
C GLY A 226 36.24 -40.45 -5.08
N GLN A 227 36.81 -41.49 -5.68
CA GLN A 227 36.06 -42.57 -6.33
C GLN A 227 35.15 -43.31 -5.35
N GLY A 228 33.89 -43.60 -5.71
CA GLY A 228 32.92 -44.35 -4.89
C GLY A 228 31.67 -43.57 -4.45
N ALA A 229 31.58 -42.27 -4.76
CA ALA A 229 30.41 -41.43 -4.45
C ALA A 229 29.38 -41.35 -5.60
N GLN A 230 29.62 -42.05 -6.71
CA GLN A 230 28.65 -42.20 -7.80
C GLN A 230 27.46 -43.07 -7.35
N TRP A 231 26.26 -42.74 -7.82
CA TRP A 231 25.01 -43.48 -7.59
C TRP A 231 24.35 -43.81 -8.93
#